data_AF-A0A8J5BMM8-F1
#
_entry.id   AF-A0A8J5BMM8-F1
#
_cell.length_a   1.000
_cell.length_b   1.000
_cell.length_c   1.000
_cell.angle_alpha   90.00
_cell.angle_beta   90.00
_cell.angle_gamma   90.00
#
_symmetry.space_group_name_H-M   'P 1'
#
loop_
_entity.id
_entity.type
_entity.pdbx_description
1 polymer ?
#
loop_
_entity_poly.entity_id
_entity_poly.type
_entity_poly.pdbx_seq_one_letter_code
_entity_poly.pdbx_strand_id
1 'polypeptide(L)' 'MNTNTTFSDNTVLRIFTNESFQSDDVRVAAGVVKSSAEYLRLFTEEAIALAIRQKEETGETVDSRDLDRIKDELKDGF' A
#
# COMPACT_ATOMS: atom_id res chain seq x y z
N MET A 1 14.29 13.83 7.84
CA MET A 1 12.96 14.41 8.08
C MET A 1 11.96 13.27 8.08
N ASN A 2 11.39 12.88 9.23
CA ASN A 2 10.30 11.90 9.28
C ASN A 2 8.98 12.65 9.09
N THR A 3 8.56 12.85 7.86
CA THR A 3 7.15 13.14 7.59
C THR A 3 6.43 11.80 7.65
N ASN A 4 5.73 11.54 8.75
CA ASN A 4 4.88 10.37 8.93
C ASN A 4 3.61 10.54 8.07
N THR A 5 3.81 10.59 6.76
CA THR A 5 2.77 10.90 5.78
C THR A 5 1.99 9.62 5.51
N THR A 6 0.72 9.64 5.84
CA THR A 6 -0.22 8.53 5.60
C THR A 6 -1.23 8.90 4.52
N PHE A 7 -2.03 7.93 4.07
CA PHE A 7 -3.10 8.17 3.12
C PHE A 7 -4.22 8.98 3.77
N SER A 8 -4.85 9.89 3.02
CA SER A 8 -6.01 10.62 3.55
C SER A 8 -7.23 9.70 3.69
N ASP A 9 -8.02 9.87 4.74
CA ASP A 9 -9.27 9.11 4.97
C ASP A 9 -10.19 9.14 3.74
N ASN A 10 -10.28 10.29 3.06
CA ASN A 10 -11.08 10.45 1.85
C ASN A 10 -10.57 9.60 0.67
N THR A 11 -9.25 9.46 0.54
CA THR A 11 -8.64 8.60 -0.49
C THR A 11 -8.97 7.14 -0.21
N VAL A 12 -8.79 6.70 1.04
CA VAL A 12 -9.06 5.32 1.44
C VAL A 12 -10.53 4.97 1.27
N LEU A 13 -11.43 5.87 1.68
CA LEU A 13 -12.87 5.68 1.50
C LEU A 13 -13.23 5.54 0.01
N ARG A 14 -12.66 6.38 -0.86
CA ARG A 14 -12.89 6.30 -2.31
C ARG A 14 -12.41 4.98 -2.92
N ILE A 15 -11.26 4.46 -2.48
CA ILE A 15 -10.77 3.15 -2.92
C ILE A 15 -11.79 2.07 -2.55
N PHE A 16 -12.30 2.07 -1.33
CA PHE A 16 -13.28 1.08 -0.89
C PHE A 16 -14.62 1.20 -1.62
N THR A 17 -15.15 2.41 -1.78
CA THR A 17 -16.45 2.61 -2.42
C THR A 17 -16.42 2.32 -3.91
N ASN A 18 -15.33 2.66 -4.61
CA ASN A 18 -15.29 2.54 -6.07
C ASN A 18 -14.78 1.18 -6.54
N GLU A 19 -13.86 0.56 -5.80
CA GLU A 19 -13.14 -0.63 -6.27
C GLU A 19 -13.51 -1.90 -5.49
N SER A 20 -14.03 -1.78 -4.26
CA SER A 20 -14.15 -2.93 -3.34
C SER A 20 -15.57 -3.32 -2.97
N PHE A 21 -16.51 -2.37 -2.87
CA PHE A 21 -17.89 -2.70 -2.53
C PHE A 21 -18.73 -2.96 -3.78
N GLN A 22 -19.42 -4.10 -3.79
CA GLN A 22 -20.35 -4.47 -4.85
C GLN A 22 -21.75 -3.84 -4.67
N SER A 23 -21.95 -3.05 -3.63
CA SER A 23 -23.22 -2.40 -3.30
C SER A 23 -22.99 -1.01 -2.70
N ASP A 24 -23.80 -0.05 -3.14
CA ASP A 24 -23.78 1.35 -2.70
C ASP A 24 -24.24 1.52 -1.23
N ASP A 25 -24.86 0.50 -0.65
CA ASP A 25 -25.37 0.54 0.73
C ASP A 25 -24.30 0.24 1.78
N VAL A 26 -23.09 -0.16 1.36
CA VAL A 26 -22.02 -0.50 2.30
C VAL A 26 -21.45 0.76 2.96
N ARG A 27 -21.61 0.85 4.28
CA ARG A 27 -21.03 1.92 5.09
C ARG A 27 -19.82 1.41 5.86
N VAL A 28 -18.73 2.17 5.82
CA VAL A 28 -17.49 1.85 6.53
C VAL A 28 -17.39 2.71 7.78
N ALA A 29 -17.12 2.09 8.92
CA ALA A 29 -16.88 2.83 10.15
C ALA A 29 -15.60 3.68 10.02
N ALA A 30 -15.62 4.91 10.53
CA ALA A 30 -14.47 5.82 10.45
C ALA A 30 -13.17 5.24 11.03
N GLY A 31 -13.28 4.41 12.09
CA GLY A 31 -12.13 3.71 12.66
C GLY A 31 -11.49 2.71 11.69
N VAL A 32 -12.31 2.02 10.89
CA VAL A 32 -11.81 1.09 9.85
C VAL A 32 -11.08 1.86 8.77
N VAL A 33 -11.62 2.98 8.30
CA VAL A 33 -10.96 3.85 7.30
C VAL A 33 -9.57 4.28 7.79
N LYS A 34 -9.44 4.70 9.05
CA LYS A 34 -8.15 5.10 9.64
C LYS A 34 -7.17 3.94 9.77
N SER A 35 -7.62 2.79 10.26
CA SER A 35 -6.78 1.60 10.33
C SER A 35 -6.30 1.15 8.95
N SER A 36 -7.17 1.25 7.95
CA SER A 36 -6.81 0.96 6.56
C SER A 36 -5.84 1.97 5.96
N ALA A 37 -5.93 3.25 6.30
CA ALA A 37 -4.93 4.25 5.90
C ALA A 37 -3.54 3.89 6.42
N GLU A 38 -3.44 3.50 7.69
CA GLU A 38 -2.18 3.05 8.28
C GLU A 38 -1.68 1.74 7.68
N TYR A 39 -2.58 0.80 7.40
CA TYR A 39 -2.24 -0.44 6.71
C TYR A 39 -1.63 -0.16 5.33
N LEU A 40 -2.27 0.69 4.53
CA LEU A 40 -1.78 1.06 3.20
C LEU A 40 -0.42 1.78 3.28
N ARG A 41 -0.22 2.62 4.30
CA ARG A 41 1.08 3.26 4.56
C ARG A 41 2.16 2.22 4.80
N LEU A 42 1.96 1.29 5.73
CA LEU A 42 2.92 0.23 6.05
C LEU A 42 3.21 -0.66 4.83
N PHE A 43 2.17 -1.06 4.09
CA PHE A 43 2.31 -1.83 2.86
C PHE A 43 3.19 -1.10 1.83
N THR A 44 2.96 0.20 1.65
CA THR A 44 3.72 1.03 0.70
C THR A 44 5.17 1.23 1.16
N GLU A 45 5.39 1.43 2.45
CA GLU A 45 6.73 1.55 3.03
C GLU A 45 7.54 0.25 2.83
N GLU A 46 6.92 -0.91 3.07
CA GLU A 46 7.57 -2.20 2.85
C GLU A 46 7.89 -2.41 1.36
N ALA A 47 6.97 -2.08 0.47
CA ALA A 47 7.20 -2.16 -0.98
C ALA A 47 8.40 -1.30 -1.42
N ILE A 48 8.50 -0.09 -0.89
CA ILE A 48 9.63 0.81 -1.15
C ILE A 48 10.92 0.24 -0.56
N ALA A 49 10.90 -0.31 0.65
CA ALA A 49 12.06 -0.90 1.30
C ALA A 49 12.61 -2.09 0.48
N LEU A 50 11.74 -2.97 -0.01
CA LEU A 50 12.12 -4.09 -0.88
C LEU A 50 12.70 -3.62 -2.21
N ALA A 51 12.14 -2.56 -2.79
CA ALA A 51 12.67 -1.94 -4.01
C ALA A 51 14.07 -1.33 -3.77
N ILE A 52 14.28 -0.64 -2.65
CA ILE A 52 15.59 -0.09 -2.28
C ILE A 52 16.59 -1.22 -2.08
N ARG A 53 16.23 -2.28 -1.35
CA ARG A 53 17.09 -3.45 -1.13
C ARG A 53 17.52 -4.09 -2.45
N GLN A 54 16.58 -4.28 -3.38
CA GLN A 54 16.88 -4.82 -4.71
C GLN A 54 17.89 -3.96 -5.47
N LYS A 55 17.71 -2.64 -5.45
CA LYS A 55 18.65 -1.70 -6.08
C LYS A 55 20.03 -1.77 -5.43
N GLU A 56 20.11 -1.91 -4.12
CA GLU A 56 21.38 -2.04 -3.39
C GLU A 56 22.10 -3.36 -3.71
N GLU A 57 21.36 -4.45 -3.87
CA GLU A 57 21.90 -5.78 -4.19
C GLU A 57 22.35 -5.92 -5.66
N THR A 58 21.61 -5.32 -6.59
CA THR A 58 21.85 -5.46 -8.04
C THR A 58 22.61 -4.28 -8.65
N GLY A 59 22.57 -3.10 -8.03
CA GLY A 59 23.07 -1.85 -8.61
C GLY A 59 22.17 -1.27 -9.72
N GLU A 60 21.07 -1.94 -10.07
CA GLU A 60 20.18 -1.55 -11.15
C GLU A 60 18.97 -0.76 -10.63
N THR A 61 18.39 0.09 -11.49
CA THR A 61 17.15 0.78 -11.15
C THR A 61 16.00 -0.20 -11.28
N VAL A 62 15.17 -0.31 -10.23
CA VAL A 62 14.00 -1.19 -10.19
C VAL A 62 13.09 -0.94 -11.38
N ASP A 63 12.83 -1.98 -12.18
CA ASP A 63 11.92 -1.94 -13.31
C ASP A 63 10.65 -2.80 -13.07
N SER A 64 9.75 -2.85 -14.05
CA SER A 64 8.46 -3.55 -13.90
C SER A 64 8.60 -5.06 -13.63
N ARG A 65 9.72 -5.70 -13.99
CA ARG A 65 9.98 -7.12 -13.73
C ARG A 65 10.32 -7.36 -12.26
N ASP A 66 11.01 -6.42 -11.62
CA ASP A 66 11.28 -6.47 -10.19
C ASP A 66 10.00 -6.26 -9.36
N LEU A 67 9.05 -5.47 -9.89
CA LEU A 67 7.77 -5.22 -9.21
C LEU A 67 6.93 -6.49 -9.03
N ASP A 68 6.98 -7.45 -9.96
CA ASP A 68 6.25 -8.71 -9.81
C ASP A 68 6.78 -9.56 -8.67
N ARG A 69 8.12 -9.63 -8.53
CA ARG A 69 8.76 -10.32 -7.39
C ARG A 69 8.45 -9.61 -6.08
N ILE A 70 8.59 -8.28 -6.03
CA ILE A 70 8.27 -7.47 -4.83
C ILE A 70 6.81 -7.67 -4.42
N LYS A 71 5.89 -7.69 -5.39
CA LYS A 71 4.47 -7.97 -5.16
C LYS A 71 4.26 -9.34 -4.53
N ASP A 72 4.97 -10.37 -5.00
CA ASP A 72 4.84 -11.71 -4.43
C ASP A 72 5.43 -11.79 -3.02
N GLU A 73 6.58 -11.15 -2.74
CA GLU A 73 7.13 -11.04 -1.38
C GLU A 73 6.19 -10.29 -0.42
N LEU A 74 5.50 -9.26 -0.89
CA LEU A 74 4.55 -8.50 -0.07
C LEU A 74 3.31 -9.31 0.29
N LYS A 75 2.81 -10.17 -0.60
CA LYS A 75 1.63 -11.02 -0.33
C LYS A 75 1.88 -12.04 0.78
N ASP A 76 3.11 -12.51 0.93
CA ASP A 76 3.44 -13.47 2.00
C ASP A 76 3.51 -12.79 3.38
N GLY A 77 3.69 -11.46 3.42
CA GLY A 77 3.77 -10.66 4.64
C GLY A 77 2.47 -9.97 5.08
N PHE A 78 1.42 -9.99 4.24
CA PHE A 78 0.17 -9.24 4.40
C PHE A 78 -1.05 -10.07 4.02
#